data_AF-A0A1D1VDU3-F1
#
_entry.id   AF-A0A1D1VDU3-F1
#
_cell.length_a   1.000
_cell.length_b   1.000
_cell.length_c   1.000
_cell.angle_alpha   90.00
_cell.angle_beta   90.00
_cell.angle_gamma   90.00
#
_symmetry.space_group_name_H-M   'P 1'
#
loop_
_entity.id
_entity.type
_entity.pdbx_description
1 polymer ?
#
loop_
_entity_poly.entity_id
_entity_poly.type
_entity_poly.pdbx_seq_one_letter_code
_entity_poly.pdbx_strand_id
1 'polypeptide(L)' 'MDGERRRKQRVVYWDELPDLVVEKIFCYLPKRSRFNAAVTCKSWLRVLNFPELWKTFVLKEKTLTRSKYNYFLGKLHAI' A
#
# COMPACT_ATOMS: atom_id res chain seq x y z
N MET A 1 -31.93 -9.50 40.37
CA MET A 1 -30.99 -10.52 39.86
C MET A 1 -30.44 -10.01 38.55
N ASP A 2 -29.41 -9.16 38.63
CA ASP A 2 -28.83 -8.49 37.47
C ASP A 2 -27.74 -9.37 36.86
N GLY A 3 -28.09 -10.00 35.73
CA GLY A 3 -27.21 -10.86 34.96
C GLY A 3 -26.17 -10.02 34.21
N GLU A 4 -25.00 -9.87 34.80
CA GLU A 4 -23.88 -9.14 34.21
C GLU A 4 -23.27 -9.92 33.03
N ARG A 5 -23.76 -9.63 31.81
CA ARG A 5 -23.15 -10.12 30.56
C ARG A 5 -21.79 -9.45 30.35
N ARG A 6 -20.73 -10.00 30.95
CA ARG A 6 -19.34 -9.67 30.55
C ARG A 6 -19.11 -10.11 29.11
N ARG A 7 -19.16 -9.16 28.17
CA ARG A 7 -18.66 -9.37 26.79
C ARG A 7 -17.18 -9.71 26.90
N LYS A 8 -16.81 -10.98 26.69
CA LYS A 8 -15.40 -11.38 26.53
C LYS A 8 -14.85 -10.62 25.31
N GLN A 9 -13.99 -9.64 25.56
CA GLN A 9 -13.23 -8.97 24.51
C GLN A 9 -12.42 -10.06 23.79
N ARG A 10 -12.65 -10.26 22.49
CA ARG A 10 -11.78 -11.14 21.71
C ARG A 10 -10.46 -10.41 21.49
N VAL A 11 -9.38 -11.03 21.91
CA VAL A 11 -8.03 -10.62 21.51
C VAL A 11 -7.88 -10.98 20.03
N VAL A 12 -7.47 -10.01 19.22
CA VAL A 12 -7.24 -10.21 17.78
C VAL A 12 -5.75 -10.10 17.53
N TYR A 13 -5.18 -11.15 16.93
CA TYR A 13 -3.78 -11.22 16.54
C TYR A 13 -3.65 -10.77 15.08
N TRP A 14 -2.91 -9.68 14.84
CA TRP A 14 -2.76 -9.08 13.52
C TRP A 14 -1.82 -9.88 12.59
N ASP A 15 -1.00 -10.75 13.16
CA ASP A 15 -0.10 -11.65 12.45
C ASP A 15 -0.80 -12.90 11.90
N GLU A 16 -1.98 -13.24 12.45
CA GLU A 16 -2.86 -14.33 11.99
C GLU A 16 -3.80 -13.91 10.84
N LEU A 17 -3.76 -12.64 10.43
CA LEU A 17 -4.54 -12.17 9.29
C LEU A 17 -4.12 -12.90 8.00
N PRO A 18 -5.08 -13.31 7.14
CA PRO A 18 -4.75 -13.87 5.84
C PRO A 18 -3.94 -12.91 4.98
N ASP A 19 -2.98 -13.43 4.23
CA ASP A 19 -2.08 -12.64 3.37
C ASP A 19 -2.86 -11.68 2.45
N LEU A 20 -4.01 -12.10 1.89
CA LEU A 20 -4.86 -11.27 1.02
C LEU A 20 -5.42 -10.01 1.73
N VAL A 21 -5.72 -10.11 3.03
CA VAL A 21 -6.21 -8.97 3.81
C VAL A 21 -5.07 -7.99 4.08
N VAL A 22 -3.91 -8.53 4.46
CA VAL A 22 -2.70 -7.73 4.69
C VAL A 22 -2.26 -7.04 3.40
N GLU A 23 -2.32 -7.72 2.27
CA GLU A 23 -2.03 -7.17 0.94
C GLU A 23 -2.91 -5.94 0.63
N LYS A 24 -4.23 -6.07 0.85
CA LYS A 24 -5.16 -4.94 0.70
C LYS A 24 -4.82 -3.77 1.61
N ILE A 25 -4.46 -4.03 2.87
CA ILE A 25 -4.02 -2.98 3.80
C ILE A 25 -2.76 -2.27 3.25
N PHE A 26 -1.79 -3.04 2.76
CA PHE A 26 -0.54 -2.52 2.21
C PHE A 26 -0.72 -1.73 0.91
N CYS A 27 -1.76 -2.01 0.13
CA CYS A 27 -2.13 -1.20 -1.04
C CYS A 27 -2.46 0.26 -0.66
N TYR A 28 -3.02 0.51 0.53
CA TYR A 28 -3.28 1.87 1.02
C TYR A 28 -2.04 2.60 1.54
N LEU A 29 -0.94 1.89 1.77
CA LEU A 29 0.30 2.50 2.26
C LEU A 29 1.16 3.06 1.11
N PRO A 30 1.83 4.21 1.30
CA PRO A 30 2.88 4.67 0.40
C PRO A 30 4.04 3.66 0.32
N LYS A 31 4.74 3.58 -0.83
CA LYS A 31 5.85 2.63 -1.06
C LYS A 31 6.86 2.57 0.09
N ARG A 32 7.28 3.74 0.62
CA ARG A 32 8.24 3.82 1.74
C ARG A 32 7.69 3.18 3.02
N SER A 33 6.42 3.40 3.31
CA SER A 33 5.77 2.88 4.53
C SER A 33 5.51 1.37 4.47
N ARG A 34 5.38 0.78 3.26
CA ARG A 34 5.20 -0.67 3.10
C ARG A 34 6.38 -1.47 3.65
N PHE A 35 7.61 -1.01 3.39
CA PHE A 35 8.81 -1.67 3.91
C PHE A 35 8.85 -1.61 5.45
N ASN A 36 8.55 -0.44 6.02
CA ASN A 36 8.52 -0.28 7.48
C ASN A 36 7.45 -1.16 8.13
N ALA A 37 6.28 -1.31 7.50
CA ALA A 37 5.23 -2.20 8.00
C ALA A 37 5.63 -3.69 7.86
N ALA A 38 6.24 -4.08 6.74
CA ALA A 38 6.60 -5.46 6.44
C ALA A 38 7.59 -6.08 7.44
N VAL A 39 8.51 -5.27 7.99
CA VAL A 39 9.56 -5.77 8.89
C VAL A 39 9.11 -5.98 10.34
N THR A 40 7.84 -5.73 10.65
CA THR A 40 7.28 -5.91 12.00
C THR A 40 7.16 -7.39 12.38
N CYS A 41 6.80 -8.27 11.43
CA CYS A 41 6.70 -9.71 11.65
C CYS A 41 6.93 -10.48 10.34
N LYS A 42 7.25 -11.78 10.47
CA LYS A 42 7.50 -12.65 9.30
C LYS A 42 6.27 -12.81 8.41
N SER A 43 5.06 -12.79 9.00
CA SER A 43 3.79 -12.93 8.27
C SER A 43 3.61 -11.79 7.26
N TRP A 44 3.80 -10.55 7.73
CA TRP A 44 3.67 -9.34 6.91
C TRP A 44 4.82 -9.18 5.91
N LEU A 45 6.01 -9.71 6.22
CA LEU A 45 7.14 -9.68 5.28
C LEU A 45 6.84 -10.47 4.00
N ARG A 46 6.12 -11.60 4.09
CA ARG A 46 5.76 -12.41 2.91
C ARG A 46 4.95 -11.62 1.88
N VAL A 47 4.14 -10.68 2.36
CA VAL A 47 3.22 -9.87 1.56
C VAL A 47 3.95 -8.95 0.58
N LEU A 48 5.24 -8.62 0.83
CA LEU A 48 6.04 -7.84 -0.13
C LEU A 48 6.35 -8.58 -1.44
N ASN A 49 6.23 -9.92 -1.48
CA ASN A 49 6.45 -10.69 -2.71
C ASN A 49 5.26 -10.64 -3.67
N PHE A 50 4.13 -10.04 -3.26
CA PHE A 50 2.92 -9.99 -4.07
C PHE A 50 3.02 -8.88 -5.13
N PRO A 51 2.81 -9.19 -6.43
CA PRO A 51 2.97 -8.22 -7.52
C PRO A 51 1.95 -7.07 -7.44
N GLU A 52 0.78 -7.34 -6.87
CA GLU A 52 -0.32 -6.40 -6.68
C GLU A 52 0.06 -5.16 -5.87
N LEU A 53 1.01 -5.29 -4.94
CA LEU A 53 1.52 -4.14 -4.20
C LEU A 53 2.32 -3.18 -5.09
N TRP A 54 2.94 -3.69 -6.13
CA TRP A 54 3.93 -2.94 -6.92
C TRP A 54 3.43 -2.54 -8.29
N LYS A 55 2.30 -3.11 -8.75
CA LYS A 55 1.70 -2.85 -10.07
C LYS A 55 1.36 -1.38 -10.29
N THR A 56 0.88 -0.70 -9.25
CA THR A 56 0.53 0.73 -9.30
C THR A 56 1.59 1.56 -8.59
N PHE A 57 2.21 2.49 -9.31
CA PHE A 57 3.10 3.48 -8.72
C PHE A 57 2.87 4.86 -9.31
N VAL A 58 2.83 5.86 -8.43
CA VAL A 58 2.83 7.26 -8.84
C VAL A 58 4.29 7.66 -9.08
N LEU A 59 4.65 7.80 -10.35
CA LEU A 59 5.93 8.36 -10.75
C LEU A 59 5.88 9.89 -10.58
N LYS A 60 6.47 10.40 -9.49
CA LYS A 60 6.66 11.84 -9.31
C LYS A 60 7.90 12.28 -10.10
N GLU A 61 7.75 12.43 -11.40
CA GLU A 61 8.86 12.85 -12.25
C GLU A 61 9.08 14.36 -12.24
N LYS A 62 10.37 14.75 -12.13
CA LYS A 62 10.89 16.09 -12.45
C LYS A 62 11.93 16.04 -13.58
N THR A 63 12.17 14.86 -14.13
CA THR A 63 13.22 14.56 -15.12
C THR A 63 12.72 14.67 -16.55
N LEU A 64 11.48 14.27 -16.83
CA LEU A 64 10.84 14.46 -18.14
C LEU A 64 10.21 15.85 -18.34
N THR A 65 10.35 16.77 -17.39
CA THR A 65 9.93 18.18 -17.55
C THR A 65 10.99 19.04 -18.22
N ARG A 66 12.20 18.51 -18.46
CA ARG A 66 13.23 19.21 -19.24
C ARG A 66 12.75 19.27 -20.69
N SER A 67 12.78 20.46 -21.31
CA SER A 67 12.26 20.75 -22.67
C SER A 67 12.56 19.67 -23.72
N LYS A 68 13.73 19.01 -23.62
CA LYS A 68 14.12 17.86 -24.46
C LYS A 68 13.13 16.68 -24.45
N TYR A 69 12.31 16.50 -23.43
CA TYR A 69 11.36 15.38 -23.29
C TYR A 69 9.89 15.79 -23.51
N ASN A 70 9.63 17.06 -23.85
CA ASN A 70 8.30 17.59 -24.17
C ASN A 70 7.81 17.22 -25.59
N TYR A 71 8.21 16.06 -26.12
CA TYR A 71 7.85 15.62 -27.49
C TYR A 71 6.33 15.56 -27.72
N PHE A 72 5.54 15.38 -26.66
CA PHE A 72 4.07 15.29 -26.74
C PHE A 72 3.32 16.61 -26.49
N LEU A 73 4.00 17.66 -25.99
CA LEU A 73 3.36 18.97 -25.73
C LEU A 73 3.33 19.89 -26.95
N GLY A 74 4.08 19.57 -28.01
CA GLY A 74 4.09 20.33 -29.26
C GLY A 74 2.82 20.23 -30.11
N LYS A 75 1.82 19.42 -29.72
CA LYS A 75 0.55 19.25 -30.45
C LYS A 75 -0.65 19.99 -29.85
N LEU A 76 -0.49 20.66 -28.70
CA LEU A 76 -1.63 21.25 -27.95
C LEU A 76 -1.68 22.78 -27.99
N HIS A 77 -0.83 23.43 -28.81
CA HIS A 77 -0.78 24.89 -28.91
C HIS A 77 -0.73 25.37 -30.37
N ALA A 78 -1.53 24.72 -31.21
CA ALA A 78 -1.78 25.11 -32.59
C ALA A 78 -3.29 25.03 -32.90
N ILE A 79 -4.11 25.72 -32.11
CA ILE A 79 -5.46 26.21 -32.46
C ILE A 79 -5.63 27.56 -31.78
#